data_AF-A0AAV0ENP7-F1
#
_entry.id   AF-A0AAV0ENP7-F1
#
_cell.length_a   1.000
_cell.length_b   1.000
_cell.length_c   1.000
_cell.angle_alpha   90.00
_cell.angle_beta   90.00
_cell.angle_gamma   90.00
#
_symmetry.space_group_name_H-M   'P 1'
#
loop_
_entity.id
_entity.type
_entity.pdbx_description
1 polymer ?
#
loop_
_entity_poly.entity_id
_entity_poly.type
_entity_poly.pdbx_seq_one_letter_code
_entity_poly.pdbx_strand_id
1 'polypeptide(L)'
;MLTSIHGGRGEEAKASHVYSCTNGFNGFAAKLTPDQATEIAKMPAVVYVFPNAKRILHTTRSWDFLGLGVQETMEVPSFSTENQVNVIIGFSDTGIWPESPSFSDADMPQV
;
A
#
# COMPACT_ATOMS: atom_id res chain seq x y z
N MET A 1 12.09 22.57 -3.07
CA MET A 1 12.46 22.02 -1.75
C MET A 1 13.72 21.17 -1.84
N LEU A 2 13.69 20.03 -2.55
CA LEU A 2 14.86 19.16 -2.73
C LEU A 2 16.09 19.88 -3.30
N THR A 3 15.92 20.75 -4.30
CA THR A 3 17.03 21.56 -4.85
C THR A 3 17.77 22.38 -3.79
N SER A 4 17.06 22.87 -2.77
CA SER A 4 17.66 23.69 -1.71
C SER A 4 18.60 22.89 -0.81
N ILE A 5 18.19 21.68 -0.40
CA ILE A 5 18.99 20.80 0.47
C ILE A 5 20.14 20.08 -0.27
N HIS A 6 20.15 20.17 -1.60
CA HIS A 6 21.28 19.77 -2.44
C HIS A 6 22.12 20.97 -2.91
N GLY A 7 22.03 22.11 -2.21
CA GLY A 7 22.86 23.29 -2.50
C GLY A 7 22.66 23.87 -3.91
N GLY A 8 21.46 23.76 -4.47
CA GLY A 8 21.15 24.23 -5.82
C GLY A 8 21.40 23.21 -6.93
N ARG A 9 21.96 22.04 -6.63
CA ARG A 9 22.29 21.00 -7.62
C ARG A 9 21.03 20.25 -8.06
N GLY A 10 20.43 20.72 -9.16
CA GLY A 10 19.17 20.20 -9.70
C GLY A 10 19.19 18.71 -10.05
N GLU A 11 20.31 18.22 -10.59
CA GLU A 11 20.46 16.79 -10.94
C GLU A 11 20.46 15.89 -9.70
N GLU A 12 21.15 16.27 -8.63
CA GLU A 12 21.15 15.53 -7.36
C GLU A 12 19.75 15.55 -6.72
N ALA A 13 19.08 16.71 -6.77
CA ALA A 13 17.71 16.83 -6.29
C ALA A 13 16.75 15.91 -7.04
N LYS A 14 16.85 15.87 -8.37
CA LYS A 14 16.04 14.97 -9.21
C LYS A 14 16.36 13.50 -8.95
N ALA A 15 17.64 13.15 -8.81
CA ALA A 15 18.08 11.78 -8.50
C ALA A 15 17.66 11.31 -7.10
N SER A 16 17.53 12.24 -6.15
CA SER A 16 17.07 11.93 -4.79
C SER A 16 15.56 11.68 -4.71
N HIS A 17 14.77 12.21 -5.65
CA HIS A 17 13.32 12.04 -5.66
C HIS A 17 12.94 10.59 -6.03
N VAL A 18 12.04 9.99 -5.27
CA VAL A 18 11.57 8.62 -5.49
C VAL A 18 10.13 8.60 -5.99
N TYR A 19 9.24 9.33 -5.32
CA TYR A 19 7.81 9.31 -5.65
C TYR A 19 7.11 10.56 -5.10
N SER A 20 6.10 11.05 -5.82
CA SER A 20 5.21 12.12 -5.36
C SER A 20 3.85 11.53 -4.99
N CYS A 21 3.44 11.70 -3.74
CA CYS A 21 2.08 11.41 -3.32
C CYS A 21 1.25 12.67 -3.52
N THR A 22 0.31 12.63 -4.45
CA THR A 22 -0.60 13.75 -4.75
C THR A 22 -2.06 13.43 -4.43
N ASN A 23 -2.39 12.15 -4.31
CA ASN A 23 -3.74 11.65 -4.07
C ASN A 23 -3.80 11.12 -2.63
N GLY A 24 -4.48 11.86 -1.75
CA GLY A 24 -4.67 11.51 -0.33
C GLY A 24 -3.88 12.40 0.64
N PHE A 25 -2.62 12.72 0.32
CA PHE A 25 -1.82 13.71 1.05
C PHE A 25 -0.82 14.37 0.12
N ASN A 26 -0.44 15.62 0.43
CA ASN A 26 0.57 16.36 -0.33
C ASN A 26 1.96 16.04 0.23
N GLY A 27 2.69 15.12 -0.41
CA GLY A 27 4.01 14.70 0.07
C GLY A 27 4.85 14.01 -1.00
N PHE A 28 6.06 13.60 -0.63
CA PHE A 28 6.96 12.86 -1.51
C PHE A 28 7.89 11.96 -0.70
N ALA A 29 8.40 10.91 -1.36
CA ALA A 29 9.49 10.09 -0.88
C ALA A 29 10.80 10.52 -1.55
N ALA A 30 11.89 10.59 -0.78
CA ALA A 30 13.22 10.92 -1.29
C ALA A 30 14.32 10.16 -0.54
N LYS A 31 15.43 9.89 -1.23
CA LYS A 31 16.67 9.36 -0.65
C LYS A 31 17.53 10.52 -0.16
N LEU A 32 17.60 10.71 1.15
CA LEU A 32 18.31 11.81 1.79
C LEU A 32 19.35 11.29 2.78
N THR A 33 20.42 12.05 2.98
CA THR A 33 21.29 11.85 4.14
C THR A 33 20.58 12.28 5.43
N PRO A 34 21.04 11.84 6.61
CA PRO A 34 20.46 12.28 7.89
C PRO A 34 20.47 13.81 8.07
N ASP A 35 21.53 14.48 7.61
CA ASP A 35 21.64 15.94 7.68
C ASP A 35 20.62 16.62 6.77
N GLN A 36 20.47 16.15 5.53
CA GLN A 36 19.47 16.65 4.58
C GLN A 36 18.04 16.43 5.08
N ALA A 37 17.76 15.28 5.70
CA ALA A 37 16.47 14.99 6.32
C ALA A 37 16.19 15.94 7.51
N THR A 38 17.23 16.29 8.27
CA THR A 38 17.14 17.26 9.38
C THR A 38 16.91 18.68 8.86
N GLU A 39 17.56 19.07 7.78
CA GLU A 39 17.37 20.39 7.15
C GLU A 39 15.97 20.54 6.56
N ILE A 40 15.49 19.54 5.83
CA ILE A 40 14.17 19.62 5.19
C ILE A 40 13.04 19.64 6.23
N ALA A 41 13.20 18.93 7.36
CA ALA A 41 12.23 18.92 8.46
C ALA A 41 12.05 20.29 9.13
N LYS A 42 13.02 21.20 9.00
CA LYS A 42 12.95 22.57 9.55
C LYS A 42 12.22 23.55 8.63
N MET A 43 11.91 23.16 7.40
CA MET A 43 11.26 24.06 6.46
C MET A 43 9.79 24.26 6.83
N PRO A 44 9.27 25.50 6.85
CA PRO A 44 7.88 25.77 7.28
C PRO A 44 6.79 25.02 6.50
N ALA A 45 7.09 24.60 5.27
CA ALA A 45 6.16 23.83 4.43
C ALA A 45 6.17 22.31 4.71
N VAL A 46 7.05 21.82 5.58
CA VAL A 46 7.14 20.40 5.94
C VAL A 46 6.46 20.17 7.28
N VAL A 47 5.42 19.35 7.29
CA VAL A 47 4.68 19.01 8.53
C VAL A 47 5.40 17.91 9.30
N TYR A 48 5.85 16.85 8.62
CA TYR A 48 6.57 15.73 9.21
C TYR A 48 7.56 15.11 8.23
N VAL A 49 8.65 14.58 8.77
CA VAL A 49 9.62 13.72 8.06
C VAL A 49 9.79 12.44 8.89
N PHE A 50 9.66 11.29 8.26
CA PHE A 50 9.88 10.00 8.90
C PHE A 50 10.68 9.07 7.98
N PRO A 51 11.53 8.21 8.54
CA PRO A 51 12.30 7.26 7.74
C PRO A 51 11.37 6.22 7.11
N ASN A 52 11.67 5.83 5.87
CA ASN A 52 10.99 4.71 5.24
C ASN A 52 11.40 3.40 5.93
N ALA A 53 10.43 2.59 6.33
CA ALA A 53 10.65 1.32 7.03
C ALA A 53 10.09 0.16 6.22
N LYS A 54 10.87 -0.91 6.06
CA LYS A 54 10.37 -2.16 5.49
C LYS A 54 9.40 -2.80 6.48
N ARG A 55 8.25 -3.25 5.98
CA ARG A 55 7.29 -4.06 6.75
C ARG A 55 7.54 -5.54 6.49
N ILE A 56 7.26 -6.37 7.48
CA ILE A 56 7.36 -7.83 7.40
C ILE A 56 5.96 -8.43 7.31
N LEU A 57 5.84 -9.56 6.62
CA LEU A 57 4.58 -10.30 6.54
C LEU A 57 4.26 -10.90 7.91
N HIS A 58 3.01 -10.72 8.36
CA HIS A 58 2.58 -11.18 9.68
C HIS A 58 2.03 -12.62 9.66
N THR A 59 1.45 -13.08 8.55
CA THR A 59 0.94 -14.46 8.43
C THR A 59 0.80 -14.86 6.96
N THR A 60 1.00 -16.15 6.67
CA THR A 60 0.66 -16.80 5.38
C THR A 60 -0.56 -17.72 5.49
N ARG A 61 -1.20 -17.81 6.66
CA ARG A 61 -2.37 -18.66 6.93
C ARG A 61 -3.55 -17.82 7.41
N SER A 62 -4.02 -16.93 6.56
CA SER A 62 -5.11 -16.00 6.89
C SER A 62 -6.42 -16.73 7.23
N TRP A 63 -6.70 -17.86 6.59
CA TRP A 63 -7.90 -18.67 6.92
C TRP A 63 -7.85 -19.22 8.35
N ASP A 64 -6.71 -19.75 8.79
CA ASP A 64 -6.54 -20.24 10.17
C ASP A 64 -6.63 -19.08 11.18
N PHE A 65 -6.03 -17.93 10.86
CA PHE A 65 -6.12 -16.72 11.69
C PHE A 65 -7.55 -16.20 11.85
N LEU A 66 -8.35 -16.25 10.77
CA LEU A 66 -9.75 -15.84 10.77
C LEU A 66 -10.70 -16.91 11.33
N GLY A 67 -10.19 -18.09 11.68
CA GLY A 67 -11.02 -19.22 12.11
C GLY A 67 -11.87 -19.83 10.99
N LEU A 68 -11.52 -19.57 9.73
CA LEU A 68 -12.18 -20.08 8.52
C LEU A 68 -11.61 -21.43 8.09
N GLY A 69 -11.33 -22.31 9.06
CA GLY A 69 -10.78 -23.63 8.81
C GLY A 69 -11.67 -24.43 7.86
N VAL A 70 -11.05 -25.12 6.90
CA VAL A 70 -11.73 -25.89 5.86
C VAL A 70 -12.43 -27.10 6.47
N GLN A 71 -13.65 -26.92 6.96
CA GLN A 71 -14.64 -27.99 6.99
C GLN A 71 -15.51 -27.83 5.75
N GLU A 72 -15.59 -28.87 4.91
CA GLU A 72 -16.45 -28.91 3.70
C GLU A 72 -17.92 -28.57 4.01
N THR A 73 -18.33 -28.65 5.29
CA THR A 73 -19.68 -28.41 5.79
C THR A 73 -19.84 -27.10 6.55
N MET A 74 -18.87 -26.18 6.48
CA MET A 74 -18.96 -24.90 7.19
C MET A 74 -19.98 -23.99 6.48
N GLU A 75 -21.26 -24.25 6.69
CA GLU A 75 -22.33 -23.29 6.43
C GLU A 75 -22.07 -22.09 7.33
N VAL A 76 -21.59 -20.98 6.76
CA VAL A 76 -21.56 -19.70 7.49
C VAL A 76 -23.03 -19.34 7.74
N PRO A 77 -23.53 -19.38 8.99
CA PRO A 77 -24.93 -19.09 9.25
C PRO A 77 -25.21 -17.66 8.77
N SER A 78 -26.26 -17.47 7.98
CA SER A 78 -26.61 -16.19 7.35
C SER A 78 -25.70 -15.71 6.20
N PHE A 79 -25.05 -16.63 5.48
CA PHE A 79 -24.40 -16.30 4.20
C PHE A 79 -25.44 -15.94 3.12
N SER A 80 -25.88 -14.69 3.12
CA SER A 80 -26.70 -14.11 2.05
C SER A 80 -25.80 -13.31 1.11
N THR A 81 -25.85 -13.66 -0.17
CA THR A 81 -25.21 -12.89 -1.26
C THR A 81 -26.08 -11.74 -1.75
N GLU A 82 -27.32 -11.59 -1.25
CA GLU A 82 -28.30 -10.60 -1.74
C GLU A 82 -27.81 -9.15 -1.61
N ASN A 83 -26.89 -8.87 -0.68
CA ASN A 83 -26.30 -7.55 -0.46
C ASN A 83 -24.78 -7.50 -0.73
N GLN A 84 -24.23 -8.49 -1.45
CA GLN A 84 -22.79 -8.62 -1.70
C GLN A 84 -22.40 -8.27 -3.16
N VAL A 85 -23.28 -7.60 -3.89
CA VAL A 85 -23.02 -7.14 -5.26
C VAL A 85 -22.32 -5.77 -5.27
N ASN A 86 -21.47 -5.51 -6.26
CA ASN A 86 -20.75 -4.24 -6.46
C ASN A 86 -19.83 -3.79 -5.29
N VAL A 87 -19.32 -4.74 -4.50
CA VAL A 87 -18.35 -4.48 -3.44
C VAL A 87 -16.93 -4.68 -3.98
N ILE A 88 -16.07 -3.68 -3.83
CA ILE A 88 -14.64 -3.79 -4.15
C ILE A 88 -13.85 -3.96 -2.85
N ILE A 89 -13.17 -5.11 -2.73
CA ILE A 89 -12.25 -5.37 -1.62
C ILE A 89 -10.82 -5.11 -2.11
N GLY A 90 -10.20 -4.05 -1.60
CA GLY A 90 -8.79 -3.75 -1.86
C GLY A 90 -7.87 -4.58 -0.97
N PHE A 91 -6.92 -5.29 -1.57
CA PHE A 91 -5.93 -6.08 -0.84
C PHE A 91 -4.51 -5.53 -1.12
N SER A 92 -3.80 -5.13 -0.06
CA SER A 92 -2.43 -4.63 -0.15
C SER A 92 -1.48 -5.64 0.48
N ASP A 93 -0.89 -6.49 -0.36
CA ASP A 93 0.03 -7.56 0.02
C ASP A 93 1.11 -7.71 -1.07
N THR A 94 1.80 -8.85 -1.10
CA THR A 94 2.81 -9.25 -2.08
C THR A 94 2.25 -9.49 -3.48
N GLY A 95 0.93 -9.59 -3.63
CA GLY A 95 0.24 -9.79 -4.90
C GLY A 95 -0.70 -11.00 -4.84
N ILE A 96 -1.26 -11.34 -6.01
CA ILE A 96 -2.08 -12.53 -6.23
C ILE A 96 -1.56 -13.29 -7.45
N TRP A 97 -1.99 -14.55 -7.61
CA TRP A 97 -1.80 -15.32 -8.84
C TRP A 97 -3.10 -15.30 -9.66
N PRO A 98 -3.29 -14.29 -10.54
CA PRO A 98 -4.59 -14.07 -11.19
C PRO A 98 -4.98 -15.18 -12.17
N GLU A 99 -4.02 -15.97 -12.68
CA GLU A 99 -4.30 -17.09 -13.57
C GLU A 99 -4.77 -18.36 -12.84
N SER A 100 -4.79 -18.36 -11.50
CA SER A 100 -5.32 -19.49 -10.74
C SER A 100 -6.82 -19.68 -11.03
N PRO A 101 -7.31 -20.93 -11.21
CA PRO A 101 -8.73 -21.22 -11.43
C PRO A 101 -9.67 -20.63 -10.37
N SER A 102 -9.19 -20.42 -9.13
CA SER A 102 -9.97 -19.81 -8.05
C SER A 102 -10.33 -18.33 -8.28
N PHE A 103 -9.68 -17.65 -9.22
CA PHE A 103 -10.00 -16.28 -9.61
C PHE A 103 -10.77 -16.20 -10.95
N SER A 104 -11.27 -17.33 -11.48
CA SER A 104 -12.07 -17.32 -12.71
C SER A 104 -13.41 -16.60 -12.51
N ASP A 105 -13.73 -15.71 -13.44
CA ASP A 105 -14.96 -14.91 -13.48
C ASP A 105 -16.04 -15.51 -14.41
N ALA A 106 -15.82 -16.70 -14.97
CA ALA A 106 -16.67 -17.28 -16.01
C ALA A 106 -18.15 -17.41 -15.61
N ASP A 107 -18.43 -17.63 -14.32
CA ASP A 107 -19.78 -17.78 -13.77
C ASP A 107 -20.25 -16.56 -12.96
N MET A 108 -19.50 -15.44 -12.99
CA MET A 108 -19.89 -14.21 -12.30
C MET A 108 -20.86 -13.37 -13.15
N PRO A 109 -21.87 -12.73 -12.52
CA PRO A 109 -22.75 -11.81 -13.22
C PRO A 109 -21.97 -10.61 -13.77
N GLN A 110 -22.48 -9.98 -14.84
CA GLN A 110 -21.88 -8.76 -15.39
C GLN A 110 -21.88 -7.63 -14.35
N VAL A 111 -20.75 -6.96 -14.23
CA VAL A 111 -20.54 -5.78 -13.36
C VAL A 111 -21.01 -4.52 -14.06
#